data_AF-A0A356CQE8-F1
#
_entry.id   AF-A0A356CQE8-F1
#
_cell.length_a   1.000
_cell.length_b   1.000
_cell.length_c   1.000
_cell.angle_alpha   90.00
_cell.angle_beta   90.00
_cell.angle_gamma   90.00
#
_symmetry.space_group_name_H-M   'P 1'
#
loop_
_entity.id
_entity.type
_entity.pdbx_description
1 polymer ?
#
loop_
_entity_poly.entity_id
_entity_poly.type
_entity_poly.pdbx_seq_one_letter_code
_entity_poly.pdbx_strand_id
1 'polypeptide(L)'
;MKYLATLLLIASFAGIGIFGFTLVDHVMMDGSNSGCVASAIDGTECPTNIMAMTSHHVSAIQTLTTTLPANSNWLLLLASLLLVSVSIFLFYKDLLLPKLEFLPQRLRDLTLHSLYSKQKIISWLSLFELSPSL
;
A
#
# COMPACT_ATOMS: atom_id res chain seq x y z
N MET A 1 9.35 -12.62 -13.68
CA MET A 1 9.70 -12.20 -12.30
C MET A 1 10.29 -10.80 -12.22
N LYS A 2 11.31 -10.43 -13.03
CA LYS A 2 11.93 -9.09 -12.99
C LYS A 2 10.93 -7.94 -13.17
N TYR A 3 10.11 -7.96 -14.22
CA TYR A 3 9.10 -6.92 -14.49
C TYR A 3 8.05 -6.77 -13.40
N LEU A 4 7.66 -7.88 -12.77
CA LEU A 4 6.71 -7.88 -11.66
C LEU A 4 7.32 -7.19 -10.43
N ALA A 5 8.58 -7.49 -10.12
CA ALA A 5 9.30 -6.82 -9.04
C ALA A 5 9.50 -5.32 -9.32
N THR A 6 9.80 -4.94 -10.56
CA THR A 6 9.92 -3.53 -10.96
C THR A 6 8.58 -2.80 -10.82
N LEU A 7 7.48 -3.40 -11.27
CA LEU A 7 6.15 -2.82 -11.16
C LEU A 7 5.73 -2.66 -9.70
N LEU A 8 6.03 -3.65 -8.85
CA LEU A 8 5.73 -3.61 -7.42
C LEU A 8 6.57 -2.54 -6.69
N LEU A 9 7.84 -2.36 -7.06
CA LEU A 9 8.68 -1.27 -6.54
C LEU A 9 8.15 0.10 -6.95
N ILE A 10 7.79 0.28 -8.22
CA ILE A 10 7.24 1.55 -8.72
C ILE A 10 5.89 1.84 -8.04
N ALA A 11 5.00 0.86 -7.95
CA ALA A 11 3.70 1.01 -7.31
C ALA A 11 3.81 1.27 -5.81
N SER A 12 4.77 0.63 -5.13
CA SER A 12 5.06 0.90 -3.72
C SER A 12 5.59 2.32 -3.53
N PHE A 13 6.58 2.74 -4.33
CA PHE A 13 7.15 4.08 -4.26
C PHE A 13 6.11 5.17 -4.57
N ALA A 14 5.31 4.97 -5.62
CA ALA A 14 4.21 5.86 -5.97
C ALA A 14 3.11 5.86 -4.90
N GLY A 15 2.78 4.71 -4.33
CA GLY A 15 1.79 4.58 -3.26
C GLY A 15 2.24 5.29 -1.98
N ILE A 16 3.49 5.11 -1.55
CA ILE A 16 4.07 5.81 -0.40
C ILE A 16 4.15 7.30 -0.69
N GLY A 17 4.53 7.69 -1.91
CA GLY A 17 4.57 9.08 -2.34
C GLY A 17 3.18 9.73 -2.31
N ILE A 18 2.13 9.08 -2.81
CA ILE A 18 0.80 9.68 -2.91
C ILE A 18 0.05 9.61 -1.58
N PHE A 19 0.04 8.45 -0.92
CA PHE A 19 -0.74 8.20 0.30
C PHE A 19 0.02 8.53 1.59
N GLY A 20 1.35 8.58 1.55
CA GLY A 20 2.15 8.98 2.70
C GLY A 20 1.86 10.39 3.17
N PHE A 21 1.61 11.32 2.23
CA PHE A 21 1.24 12.70 2.57
C PHE A 21 -0.16 12.79 3.20
N THR A 22 -1.13 12.00 2.73
CA THR A 22 -2.51 12.05 3.23
C THR A 22 -2.68 11.44 4.63
N LEU A 23 -1.86 10.46 4.98
CA LEU A 23 -1.90 9.82 6.31
C LEU A 23 -1.32 10.71 7.41
N VAL A 24 -0.32 11.54 7.09
CA VAL A 24 0.29 12.46 8.04
C VAL A 24 -0.60 13.68 8.30
N ASP A 25 -1.36 14.13 7.29
CA ASP A 25 -2.29 15.27 7.40
C ASP A 25 -3.43 14.99 8.40
N HIS A 26 -4.04 13.79 8.35
CA HIS A 26 -5.15 13.45 9.26
C HIS A 26 -4.75 13.30 10.73
N VAL A 27 -3.51 12.87 11.03
CA VAL A 27 -3.03 12.82 12.42
C VAL A 27 -2.80 14.23 12.99
N MET A 28 -2.52 15.22 12.14
CA MET A 28 -2.28 16.60 12.56
C MET A 28 -3.56 17.42 12.71
N MET A 29 -4.67 17.05 12.05
CA MET A 29 -5.91 17.82 12.09
C MET A 29 -6.83 17.51 13.28
N ASP A 30 -6.74 16.32 13.90
CA ASP A 30 -7.64 15.93 15.02
C ASP A 30 -7.23 16.53 16.38
N GLY A 31 -6.09 17.21 16.47
CA GLY A 31 -5.61 17.85 17.69
C GLY A 31 -5.33 19.33 17.46
N SER A 32 -6.31 20.19 17.77
CA SER A 32 -6.23 21.66 17.63
C SER A 32 -5.15 22.35 18.48
N ASN A 33 -4.18 21.61 19.03
CA ASN A 33 -3.14 22.11 19.93
C ASN A 33 -1.81 21.34 19.87
N SER A 34 -1.65 20.36 18.98
CA SER A 34 -0.38 19.67 18.77
C SER A 34 0.30 20.25 17.53
N GLY A 35 1.23 21.18 17.75
CA GLY A 35 2.04 21.76 16.68
C GLY A 35 2.64 20.67 15.77
N CYS A 36 2.71 20.95 14.48
CA CYS A 36 3.40 20.10 13.53
C CYS A 36 4.87 19.91 13.95
N VAL A 37 5.44 18.75 13.63
CA VAL A 37 6.82 18.39 13.97
C VAL A 37 7.82 19.46 13.51
N ALA A 38 7.56 20.12 12.38
CA ALA A 38 8.41 21.21 11.88
C ALA A 38 8.45 22.42 12.84
N SER A 39 7.32 22.79 13.42
CA SER A 39 7.24 23.86 14.43
C SER A 39 8.00 23.50 15.71
N ALA A 40 7.95 22.23 16.12
CA ALA A 40 8.68 21.76 17.29
C ALA A 40 10.21 21.72 17.10
N ILE A 41 10.68 21.52 15.87
CA ILE A 41 12.11 21.41 15.56
C ILE A 41 12.73 22.78 15.32
N ASP A 42 12.09 23.63 14.51
CA ASP A 42 12.71 24.85 13.99
C ASP A 42 11.82 26.09 14.10
N GLY A 43 10.70 25.99 14.84
CA GLY A 43 9.77 27.11 15.04
C GLY A 43 8.99 27.53 13.79
N THR A 44 9.07 26.76 12.70
CA THR A 44 8.35 27.07 11.45
C THR A 44 6.85 26.93 11.63
N GLU A 45 6.09 27.89 11.09
CA GLU A 45 4.63 27.84 11.14
C GLU A 45 4.11 26.62 10.39
N CYS A 46 3.11 25.96 10.97
CA CYS A 46 2.51 24.79 10.35
C CYS A 46 1.68 25.19 9.13
N PRO A 47 1.89 24.52 7.99
CA PRO A 47 1.13 24.82 6.79
C PRO A 47 -0.38 24.59 7.03
N THR A 48 -1.19 25.57 6.66
CA THR A 48 -2.64 25.57 6.91
C THR A 48 -3.45 25.03 5.73
N ASN A 49 -2.81 24.82 4.58
CA ASN A 49 -3.44 24.29 3.38
C ASN A 49 -2.58 23.22 2.70
N ILE A 50 -3.22 22.37 1.90
CA ILE A 50 -2.59 21.22 1.22
C ILE A 50 -1.42 21.67 0.32
N MET A 51 -1.53 22.84 -0.31
CA MET A 51 -0.48 23.36 -1.19
C MET A 51 0.77 23.80 -0.39
N ALA A 52 0.61 24.47 0.75
CA ALA A 52 1.72 24.80 1.63
C ALA A 52 2.31 23.52 2.25
N MET A 53 1.49 22.55 2.64
CA MET A 53 1.95 21.25 3.16
C MET A 53 2.84 20.52 2.15
N THR A 54 2.39 20.47 0.89
CA THR A 54 3.14 19.87 -0.21
C THR A 54 4.47 20.60 -0.41
N SER A 55 4.46 21.94 -0.44
CA SER A 55 5.69 22.73 -0.60
C SER A 55 6.68 22.55 0.56
N HIS A 56 6.17 22.44 1.80
CA HIS A 56 6.98 22.21 2.99
C HIS A 56 7.65 20.84 2.94
N HIS A 57 6.93 19.80 2.49
CA HIS A 57 7.51 18.47 2.28
C HIS A 57 8.53 18.43 1.14
N VAL A 58 8.24 19.08 0.00
CA VAL A 58 9.18 19.16 -1.12
C VAL A 58 10.48 19.85 -0.67
N SER A 59 10.37 20.96 0.05
CA SER A 59 11.52 21.67 0.61
C SER A 59 12.29 20.79 1.60
N ALA A 60 11.61 20.06 2.48
CA ALA A 60 12.24 19.15 3.45
C ALA A 60 12.96 17.97 2.78
N ILE A 61 12.39 17.41 1.71
CA ILE A 61 13.05 16.37 0.91
C ILE A 61 14.25 16.97 0.18
N GLN A 62 14.11 18.16 -0.37
CA GLN A 62 15.21 18.84 -1.06
C GLN A 62 16.36 19.13 -0.10
N THR A 63 16.09 19.67 1.09
CA THR A 63 17.13 19.87 2.11
C THR A 63 17.74 18.55 2.56
N LEU A 64 16.96 17.50 2.76
CA LEU A 64 17.49 16.17 3.07
C LEU A 64 18.44 15.68 1.97
N THR A 65 18.07 15.83 0.70
CA THR A 65 18.89 15.36 -0.42
C THR A 65 20.16 16.19 -0.65
N THR A 66 20.13 17.49 -0.37
CA THR A 66 21.29 18.38 -0.54
C THR A 66 22.22 18.37 0.67
N THR A 67 21.69 18.13 1.87
CA THR A 67 22.47 18.05 3.11
C THR A 67 23.03 16.67 3.38
N LEU A 68 22.54 15.62 2.71
CA LEU A 68 23.14 14.29 2.79
C LEU A 68 24.53 14.33 2.16
N PRO A 69 25.62 14.22 2.95
CA PRO A 69 26.93 14.08 2.36
C PRO A 69 26.95 12.77 1.57
N ALA A 70 27.45 12.81 0.33
CA ALA A 70 27.73 11.62 -0.47
C ALA A 70 28.93 10.82 0.09
N ASN A 71 29.01 10.68 1.41
CA ASN A 71 30.03 9.92 2.10
C ASN A 71 29.65 8.43 2.11
N SER A 72 30.66 7.55 2.10
CA SER A 72 30.39 6.11 2.05
C SER A 72 29.64 5.60 3.29
N ASN A 73 29.70 6.33 4.41
CA ASN A 73 29.04 5.96 5.66
C ASN A 73 27.51 6.04 5.55
N TRP A 74 26.94 7.05 4.89
CA TRP A 74 25.49 7.12 4.67
C TRP A 74 25.00 6.03 3.73
N LEU A 75 25.75 5.76 2.66
CA LEU A 75 25.49 4.64 1.76
C LEU A 75 25.51 3.30 2.49
N LEU A 76 26.46 3.12 3.43
CA LEU A 76 26.54 1.92 4.26
C LEU A 76 25.33 1.76 5.18
N LEU A 77 24.85 2.88 5.75
CA LEU A 77 23.68 2.90 6.64
C LEU A 77 22.38 2.63 5.87
N LEU A 78 22.22 3.21 4.68
CA LEU A 78 21.10 2.88 3.78
C LEU A 78 21.15 1.43 3.32
N ALA A 79 22.34 0.93 2.96
CA ALA A 79 22.53 -0.46 2.57
C ALA A 79 22.21 -1.42 3.72
N SER A 80 22.64 -1.11 4.95
CA SER A 80 22.33 -1.95 6.12
C SER A 80 20.84 -1.95 6.45
N LEU A 81 20.18 -0.79 6.36
CA LEU A 81 18.74 -0.66 6.58
C LEU A 81 17.94 -1.48 5.54
N LEU A 82 18.34 -1.40 4.27
CA LEU A 82 17.78 -2.24 3.20
C LEU A 82 17.98 -3.72 3.50
N LEU A 83 19.18 -4.12 3.90
CA LEU A 83 19.51 -5.52 4.18
C LEU A 83 18.69 -6.07 5.36
N VAL A 84 18.50 -5.27 6.41
CA VAL A 84 17.63 -5.60 7.55
C VAL A 84 16.17 -5.73 7.08
N SER A 85 15.66 -4.78 6.29
CA SER A 85 14.28 -4.83 5.79
C SER A 85 14.02 -6.08 4.92
N VAL A 86 14.95 -6.43 4.05
CA VAL A 86 14.89 -7.64 3.22
C VAL A 86 14.96 -8.90 4.08
N SER A 87 15.82 -8.90 5.10
CA SER A 87 15.93 -10.03 6.02
C SER A 87 14.64 -10.24 6.79
N ILE A 88 14.04 -9.19 7.34
CA ILE A 88 12.73 -9.24 8.00
C ILE A 88 11.68 -9.77 7.03
N PHE A 89 11.63 -9.21 5.81
CA PHE A 89 10.66 -9.68 4.80
C PHE A 89 10.83 -11.17 4.48
N LEU A 90 12.06 -11.65 4.31
CA LEU A 90 12.34 -13.07 4.03
C LEU A 90 11.98 -13.98 5.21
N PHE A 91 12.23 -13.54 6.45
CA PHE A 91 11.86 -14.28 7.66
C PHE A 91 10.34 -14.35 7.87
N TYR A 92 9.64 -13.26 7.62
CA TYR A 92 8.19 -13.16 7.83
C TYR A 92 7.37 -13.40 6.57
N LYS A 93 7.99 -13.77 5.44
CA LYS A 93 7.28 -14.01 4.17
C LYS A 93 6.18 -15.05 4.32
N ASP A 94 6.42 -16.08 5.14
CA ASP A 94 5.47 -17.19 5.33
C ASP A 94 4.29 -16.79 6.23
N LEU A 95 4.44 -15.72 7.02
CA LEU A 95 3.36 -15.08 7.78
C LEU A 95 2.55 -14.09 6.91
N LEU A 96 3.25 -13.27 6.11
CA LEU A 96 2.64 -12.20 5.32
C LEU A 96 2.01 -12.69 4.02
N LEU A 97 2.59 -13.72 3.40
CA LEU A 97 2.02 -14.42 2.26
C LEU A 97 1.68 -15.84 2.72
N PRO A 98 0.46 -16.08 3.23
CA PRO A 98 0.02 -17.44 3.47
C PRO A 98 0.21 -18.23 2.18
N LYS A 99 0.89 -19.38 2.28
CA LYS A 99 1.28 -20.25 1.17
C LYS A 99 0.24 -20.21 0.05
N LEU A 100 0.60 -19.58 -1.06
CA LEU A 100 -0.23 -19.50 -2.28
C LEU A 100 -0.48 -20.88 -2.91
N GLU A 101 0.07 -21.95 -2.35
CA GLU A 101 -0.16 -23.34 -2.74
C GLU A 101 -1.66 -23.69 -2.82
N PHE A 102 -2.50 -23.09 -1.97
CA PHE A 102 -3.96 -23.32 -1.98
C PHE A 102 -4.75 -22.35 -2.87
N LEU A 103 -4.13 -21.30 -3.38
CA LEU A 103 -4.79 -20.31 -4.22
C LEU A 103 -5.32 -20.88 -5.55
N PRO A 104 -4.58 -21.73 -6.30
CA PRO A 104 -5.14 -22.35 -7.51
C PRO A 104 -6.29 -23.31 -7.19
N GLN A 105 -6.22 -24.04 -6.07
CA GLN A 105 -7.27 -24.94 -5.64
C GLN A 105 -8.54 -24.18 -5.22
N ARG A 106 -8.37 -23.07 -4.49
CA ARG A 106 -9.46 -22.18 -4.08
C ARG A 106 -10.13 -21.50 -5.28
N LEU A 107 -9.36 -21.06 -6.28
CA LEU A 107 -9.90 -20.51 -7.52
C LEU A 107 -10.68 -21.56 -8.33
N ARG A 108 -10.20 -22.82 -8.34
CA ARG A 108 -10.91 -23.93 -8.99
C ARG A 108 -12.23 -24.26 -8.28
N ASP A 109 -12.25 -24.26 -6.95
CA ASP A 109 -13.49 -24.49 -6.20
C ASP A 109 -14.51 -23.36 -6.40
N LEU A 110 -14.05 -22.10 -6.43
CA LEU A 110 -14.91 -20.94 -6.73
C LEU A 110 -15.54 -21.02 -8.13
N THR A 111 -14.76 -21.45 -9.13
CA THR A 111 -15.26 -21.62 -10.50
C THR A 111 -16.26 -22.76 -10.62
N LEU A 112 -15.97 -23.91 -9.99
CA LEU A 112 -16.91 -25.04 -9.95
C LEU A 112 -18.21 -24.68 -9.24
N HIS A 113 -18.12 -23.97 -8.10
CA HIS A 113 -19.30 -23.52 -7.37
C HIS A 113 -20.16 -22.54 -8.17
N SER A 114 -19.52 -21.62 -8.90
CA SER A 114 -20.22 -20.70 -9.81
C SER A 114 -20.94 -21.44 -10.95
N LEU A 115 -20.31 -22.45 -11.55
CA LEU A 115 -20.93 -23.24 -12.62
C LEU A 115 -22.13 -24.05 -12.09
N TYR A 116 -21.98 -24.68 -10.93
CA TYR A 116 -23.07 -25.41 -10.28
C TYR A 116 -24.26 -24.50 -9.95
N SER A 117 -23.99 -23.29 -9.43
CA SER A 117 -25.02 -22.28 -9.15
C SER A 117 -25.78 -21.87 -10.42
N LYS A 118 -25.07 -21.61 -11.53
CA LYS A 118 -25.69 -21.30 -12.83
C LYS A 118 -26.58 -22.44 -13.31
N GLN A 119 -26.12 -23.68 -13.20
CA GLN A 119 -26.86 -24.85 -13.65
C GLN A 119 -28.14 -25.06 -12.82
N LYS A 120 -28.09 -24.77 -11.52
CA LYS A 120 -29.25 -24.80 -10.63
C LYS A 120 -30.28 -23.72 -10.98
N ILE A 121 -29.82 -22.50 -11.32
CA ILE A 121 -30.70 -21.41 -11.76
C ILE A 121 -31.38 -21.76 -13.09
N ILE A 122 -30.63 -22.30 -14.05
CA ILE A 122 -31.18 -22.74 -15.35
C ILE A 122 -32.21 -23.86 -15.15
N SER A 123 -31.88 -24.85 -14.31
CA SER A 123 -32.80 -25.94 -13.97
C SER A 123 -34.09 -25.41 -13.33
N TRP A 124 -33.99 -24.48 -12.39
CA TRP A 124 -35.14 -23.86 -11.75
C TRP A 124 -36.00 -23.05 -12.73
N LEU A 125 -35.38 -22.25 -13.60
CA LEU A 125 -36.07 -21.52 -14.67
C LEU A 125 -36.79 -22.46 -15.64
N SER A 126 -36.16 -23.56 -16.05
CA SER A 126 -36.79 -24.53 -16.95
C SER A 126 -38.02 -25.20 -16.35
N LEU A 127 -38.02 -25.45 -15.03
CA LEU A 127 -39.18 -25.97 -14.32
C LEU A 127 -40.30 -24.93 -14.21
N PHE A 128 -39.95 -23.66 -14.07
CA PHE A 128 -40.92 -22.57 -14.02
C PHE A 128 -41.62 -22.38 -15.37
N GLU A 129 -40.86 -22.42 -16.46
CA GLU A 129 -41.36 -22.24 -17.82
C GLU A 129 -42.24 -23.43 -18.30
N LEU A 130 -41.98 -24.63 -17.78
CA LEU A 130 -42.78 -25.83 -18.03
C LEU A 130 -43.92 -26.05 -17.02
N SER A 131 -44.11 -25.13 -16.07
CA SER A 131 -45.20 -25.26 -15.11
C SER A 131 -46.54 -24.90 -15.79
N PRO A 132 -47.60 -25.71 -15.59
CA PRO A 132 -48.89 -25.45 -16.20
C PRO A 132 -49.44 -24.12 -15.67
N SER A 133 -49.76 -23.21 -16.58
CA SER A 133 -50.49 -21.99 -16.25
C SER A 133 -51.91 -22.39 -15.83
N LEU A 134 -52.22 -22.18 -14.55
CA LEU A 134 -53.59 -22.20 -14.05
C LEU A 134 -54.45 -21.15 -14.76
#